data_AF-A0AAW0XQQ2-F1
#
_entry.id   AF-A0AAW0XQQ2-F1
#
_cell.length_a   1.000
_cell.length_b   1.000
_cell.length_c   1.000
_cell.angle_alpha   90.00
_cell.angle_beta   90.00
_cell.angle_gamma   90.00
#
_symmetry.space_group_name_H-M   'P 1'
#
loop_
_entity.id
_entity.type
_entity.pdbx_description
1 polymer ?
#
loop_
_entity_poly.entity_id
_entity_poly.type
_entity_poly.pdbx_seq_one_letter_code
_entity_poly.pdbx_strand_id
1 'polypeptide(L)'
;TTVAAKAKFSRTQDLSAGFGGKLKSTMNELLPPEDFPFPFPPYDIQKDFMKNLFSTLEKEQLGIFESPTGTGKSLSLICGALTWLRDHNEHYKAELMRKVKENENAKDDDGPDWFSAATKRLEEKEEIRKCQLALQELEKQEKKVQALKERRHVIKVCAGEL
;
A
#
# COMPACT_ATOMS: atom_id res chain seq x y z
N THR A 1 -16.45 11.30 -26.55
CA THR A 1 -15.83 10.02 -26.97
C THR A 1 -15.31 9.33 -25.73
N THR A 2 -16.11 8.43 -25.16
CA THR A 2 -15.81 7.72 -23.91
C THR A 2 -14.62 6.79 -24.15
N VAL A 3 -13.45 7.13 -23.61
CA VAL A 3 -12.29 6.25 -23.65
C VAL A 3 -12.50 5.21 -22.56
N ALA A 4 -13.11 4.08 -22.95
CA ALA A 4 -13.19 2.92 -22.09
C ALA A 4 -11.76 2.40 -21.88
N ALA A 5 -11.23 2.56 -20.67
CA ALA A 5 -10.13 1.74 -20.19
C ALA A 5 -10.60 0.28 -20.23
N LYS A 6 -10.27 -0.45 -21.30
CA LYS A 6 -10.53 -1.89 -21.38
C LYS A 6 -9.48 -2.60 -20.53
N ALA A 7 -9.72 -2.64 -19.22
CA ALA A 7 -9.00 -3.54 -18.34
C ALA A 7 -9.40 -4.98 -18.69
N LYS A 8 -8.60 -5.64 -19.54
CA LYS A 8 -8.69 -7.10 -19.70
C LYS A 8 -7.95 -7.73 -18.54
N PHE A 9 -8.68 -8.53 -17.78
CA PHE A 9 -8.23 -9.16 -16.57
C PHE A 9 -7.76 -10.58 -16.88
N SER A 10 -6.49 -10.86 -16.69
CA SER A 10 -5.98 -12.22 -16.69
C SER A 10 -5.51 -12.54 -15.28
N ARG A 11 -6.10 -13.56 -14.66
CA ARG A 11 -5.72 -14.07 -13.34
C ARG A 11 -4.32 -14.69 -13.47
N THR A 12 -3.29 -13.98 -13.03
CA THR A 12 -1.97 -14.58 -12.82
C THR A 12 -2.09 -15.54 -11.65
N GLN A 13 -2.03 -16.85 -11.92
CA GLN A 13 -1.85 -17.85 -10.88
C GLN A 13 -0.46 -17.66 -10.25
N ASP A 14 -0.47 -17.69 -8.92
CA ASP A 14 0.65 -17.98 -8.02
C ASP A 14 1.90 -17.09 -8.09
N LEU A 15 1.80 -15.91 -7.48
CA LEU A 15 2.91 -15.23 -6.81
C LEU A 15 2.66 -15.18 -5.29
N SER A 16 2.43 -16.34 -4.66
CA SER A 16 2.22 -16.44 -3.20
C SER A 16 3.53 -16.32 -2.38
N ALA A 17 4.62 -15.82 -2.97
CA ALA A 17 5.93 -15.77 -2.36
C ALA A 17 6.60 -14.40 -2.59
N GLY A 18 5.97 -13.32 -2.11
CA GLY A 18 6.57 -12.00 -2.10
C GLY A 18 5.74 -11.01 -1.28
N PHE A 19 6.39 -10.33 -0.34
CA PHE A 19 5.93 -9.15 0.40
C PHE A 19 4.44 -9.17 0.87
N GLY A 20 4.16 -9.84 1.99
CA GLY A 20 2.91 -9.62 2.75
C GLY A 20 1.65 -10.37 2.29
N GLY A 21 1.76 -11.36 1.39
CA GLY A 21 0.61 -12.08 0.80
C GLY A 21 -0.39 -12.70 1.81
N LYS A 22 0.05 -13.14 3.00
CA LYS A 22 -0.86 -13.66 4.04
C LYS A 22 -1.60 -12.54 4.79
N LEU A 23 -0.99 -11.35 4.88
CA LEU A 23 -1.57 -10.20 5.57
C LEU A 23 -2.67 -9.53 4.74
N LYS A 24 -2.45 -9.39 3.42
CA LYS A 24 -3.42 -8.77 2.51
C LYS A 24 -4.76 -9.51 2.41
N SER A 25 -4.77 -10.84 2.52
CA SER A 25 -6.01 -11.64 2.48
C SER A 25 -7.03 -11.25 3.56
N THR A 26 -6.61 -10.52 4.60
CA THR A 26 -7.46 -10.07 5.72
C THR A 26 -7.67 -8.55 5.77
N MET A 27 -7.06 -7.80 4.85
CA MET A 27 -7.20 -6.34 4.80
C MET A 27 -8.43 -5.96 3.99
N ASN A 28 -9.12 -4.89 4.41
CA ASN A 28 -10.16 -4.29 3.58
C ASN A 28 -9.52 -3.64 2.35
N GLU A 29 -10.16 -3.81 1.19
CA GLU A 29 -9.69 -3.25 -0.08
C GLU A 29 -9.80 -1.72 -0.06
N LEU A 30 -8.71 -1.02 -0.43
CA LEU A 30 -8.73 0.44 -0.55
C LEU A 30 -9.50 0.88 -1.79
N LEU A 31 -10.40 1.85 -1.60
CA LEU A 31 -11.05 2.52 -2.72
C LEU A 31 -10.12 3.61 -3.27
N PRO A 32 -10.11 3.83 -4.60
CA PRO A 32 -9.34 4.92 -5.18
C PRO A 32 -9.86 6.27 -4.66
N PRO A 33 -8.96 7.21 -4.33
CA PRO A 33 -9.37 8.54 -3.90
C PRO A 33 -10.02 9.31 -5.06
N GLU A 34 -10.82 10.33 -4.70
CA GLU A 34 -11.42 11.24 -5.68
C GLU A 34 -10.37 12.14 -6.33
N ASP A 35 -9.37 12.58 -5.54
CA ASP A 35 -8.32 13.48 -5.97
C ASP A 35 -6.95 12.81 -5.94
N PHE A 36 -6.18 13.04 -7.01
CA PHE A 36 -4.80 12.59 -7.14
C PHE A 36 -3.87 13.81 -7.13
N PRO A 37 -2.76 13.78 -6.38
CA PRO A 37 -1.72 14.81 -6.47
C PRO A 37 -1.21 14.93 -7.91
N PHE A 38 -1.63 16.00 -8.58
CA PHE A 38 -1.30 16.28 -9.96
C PHE A 38 -0.80 17.72 -10.06
N PRO A 39 0.24 18.01 -10.88
CA PRO A 39 0.85 19.35 -10.93
C PRO A 39 -0.08 20.45 -11.48
N PHE A 40 -1.20 20.09 -12.09
CA PHE A 40 -2.24 20.99 -12.60
C PHE A 40 -3.60 20.27 -12.50
N PRO A 41 -4.74 20.96 -12.69
CA PRO A 41 -6.04 20.28 -12.70
C PRO A 41 -6.09 19.17 -13.76
N PRO A 42 -6.25 17.89 -13.38
CA PRO A 42 -6.24 16.80 -14.33
C PRO A 42 -7.53 16.78 -15.15
N TYR A 43 -7.42 16.41 -16.42
CA TYR A 43 -8.59 16.14 -17.27
C TYR A 43 -9.36 14.92 -16.75
N ASP A 44 -10.66 14.84 -17.01
CA ASP A 44 -11.49 13.73 -16.53
C ASP A 44 -10.98 12.36 -16.99
N ILE A 45 -10.48 12.27 -18.23
CA ILE A 45 -9.85 11.05 -18.75
C ILE A 45 -8.59 10.62 -17.96
N GLN A 46 -7.82 11.58 -17.43
CA GLN A 46 -6.65 11.28 -16.61
C GLN A 46 -7.07 10.82 -15.21
N LYS A 47 -8.14 11.39 -14.66
CA LYS A 47 -8.72 10.94 -13.38
C LYS A 47 -9.22 9.49 -13.50
N ASP A 48 -9.99 9.19 -14.54
CA ASP A 48 -10.48 7.83 -14.80
C ASP A 48 -9.32 6.85 -14.98
N PHE A 49 -8.27 7.25 -15.71
CA PHE A 49 -7.06 6.45 -15.85
C PHE A 49 -6.43 6.15 -14.49
N MET A 50 -6.23 7.17 -13.64
CA MET A 50 -5.61 7.01 -12.32
C MET A 50 -6.46 6.15 -11.37
N LYS A 51 -7.78 6.32 -11.36
CA LYS A 51 -8.71 5.49 -10.55
C LYS A 51 -8.67 4.02 -10.95
N ASN A 52 -8.68 3.73 -12.24
CA ASN A 52 -8.60 2.37 -12.77
C ASN A 52 -7.24 1.73 -12.49
N LEU A 53 -6.15 2.50 -12.61
CA LEU A 53 -4.80 2.07 -12.27
C LEU A 53 -4.70 1.70 -10.79
N PHE A 54 -5.16 2.60 -9.89
CA PHE A 54 -5.16 2.37 -8.45
C PHE A 54 -5.90 1.07 -8.10
N SER A 55 -7.10 0.89 -8.63
CA SER A 55 -7.91 -0.32 -8.38
C SER A 55 -7.24 -1.60 -8.87
N THR A 56 -6.52 -1.52 -10.00
CA THR A 56 -5.79 -2.66 -10.57
C THR A 56 -4.58 -3.04 -9.71
N LEU A 57 -3.86 -2.04 -9.19
CA LEU A 57 -2.73 -2.24 -8.30
C LEU A 57 -3.17 -2.82 -6.95
N GLU A 58 -4.26 -2.30 -6.39
CA GLU A 58 -4.80 -2.78 -5.11
C GLU A 58 -5.21 -4.25 -5.17
N LYS A 59 -5.78 -4.66 -6.30
CA LYS A 59 -6.18 -6.03 -6.56
C LYS A 59 -5.08 -6.94 -7.12
N GLU A 60 -3.84 -6.44 -7.22
CA GLU A 60 -2.67 -7.17 -7.71
C GLU A 60 -2.85 -7.80 -9.11
N GLN A 61 -3.48 -7.05 -10.01
CA GLN A 61 -3.81 -7.54 -11.35
C GLN A 61 -3.00 -6.90 -12.45
N LEU A 62 -2.93 -7.62 -13.57
CA LEU A 62 -2.41 -7.06 -14.81
C LEU A 62 -3.51 -6.22 -15.49
N GLY A 63 -3.27 -4.91 -15.63
CA GLY A 63 -4.14 -4.00 -16.36
C GLY A 63 -3.50 -3.53 -17.66
N ILE A 64 -4.26 -3.57 -18.75
CA ILE A 64 -3.88 -2.96 -20.03
C ILE A 64 -4.59 -1.61 -20.13
N PHE A 65 -3.81 -0.53 -20.14
CA PHE A 65 -4.34 0.82 -20.18
C PHE A 65 -4.02 1.47 -21.51
N GLU A 66 -5.04 1.86 -22.26
CA GLU A 66 -4.93 2.66 -23.49
C GLU A 66 -5.32 4.11 -23.20
N SER A 67 -4.57 5.06 -23.76
CA SER A 67 -4.87 6.50 -23.64
C SER A 67 -4.48 7.21 -24.94
N PRO A 68 -5.26 8.21 -25.41
CA PRO A 68 -4.90 9.00 -26.59
C PRO A 68 -3.51 9.65 -26.42
N THR A 69 -2.73 9.69 -27.50
CA THR A 69 -1.38 10.30 -27.48
C THR A 69 -1.46 11.79 -27.09
N GLY A 70 -0.51 12.27 -26.29
CA GLY A 70 -0.45 13.68 -25.87
C GLY A 70 -1.26 14.04 -24.62
N THR A 71 -1.98 13.09 -24.03
CA THR A 71 -2.80 13.31 -22.80
C THR A 71 -2.02 13.10 -21.49
N GLY A 72 -0.69 13.10 -21.52
CA GLY A 72 0.12 12.96 -20.29
C GLY A 72 0.00 11.59 -19.62
N LYS A 73 -0.06 10.49 -20.39
CA LYS A 73 -0.11 9.10 -19.89
C LYS A 73 0.98 8.80 -18.86
N SER A 74 2.24 9.17 -19.14
CA SER A 74 3.36 8.93 -18.23
C SER A 74 3.17 9.64 -16.89
N LEU A 75 2.71 10.90 -16.92
CA LEU A 75 2.45 11.67 -15.71
C LEU A 75 1.28 11.08 -14.91
N SER A 76 0.19 10.71 -15.58
CA SER A 76 -0.98 10.06 -14.95
C SER A 76 -0.62 8.71 -14.32
N LEU A 77 0.21 7.91 -15.00
CA LEU A 77 0.73 6.65 -14.47
C LEU A 77 1.56 6.87 -13.20
N ILE A 78 2.50 7.82 -13.21
CA ILE A 78 3.35 8.12 -12.06
C ILE A 78 2.51 8.64 -10.89
N CYS A 79 1.64 9.63 -11.12
CA CYS A 79 0.78 10.21 -10.08
C CYS A 79 -0.16 9.15 -9.47
N GLY A 80 -0.83 8.35 -10.30
CA GLY A 80 -1.71 7.28 -9.83
C GLY A 80 -0.96 6.20 -9.04
N ALA A 81 0.17 5.72 -9.55
CA ALA A 81 0.97 4.69 -8.88
C ALA A 81 1.58 5.17 -7.56
N LEU A 82 2.09 6.40 -7.50
CA LEU A 82 2.63 6.98 -6.26
C LEU A 82 1.54 7.21 -5.21
N THR A 83 0.35 7.61 -5.63
CA THR A 83 -0.81 7.76 -4.74
C THR A 83 -1.20 6.42 -4.13
N TRP A 84 -1.34 5.40 -4.98
CA TRP A 84 -1.57 4.03 -4.50
C TRP A 84 -0.48 3.56 -3.54
N LEU A 85 0.79 3.72 -3.88
CA LEU A 85 1.89 3.27 -3.04
C LEU A 85 1.88 3.94 -1.66
N ARG A 86 1.61 5.25 -1.60
CA ARG A 86 1.50 5.98 -0.33
C ARG A 86 0.35 5.44 0.51
N ASP A 87 -0.86 5.41 -0.06
CA ASP A 87 -2.08 5.05 0.66
C ASP A 87 -2.03 3.57 1.09
N HIS A 88 -1.51 2.71 0.23
CA HIS A 88 -1.30 1.29 0.50
C HIS A 88 -0.30 1.07 1.64
N ASN A 89 0.83 1.80 1.66
CA ASN A 89 1.80 1.69 2.74
C ASN A 89 1.25 2.19 4.07
N GLU A 90 0.50 3.30 4.07
CA GLU A 90 -0.15 3.83 5.27
C GLU A 90 -1.17 2.83 5.83
N HIS A 91 -2.02 2.27 4.96
CA HIS A 91 -2.98 1.24 5.34
C HIS A 91 -2.29 -0.03 5.86
N TYR A 92 -1.26 -0.52 5.16
CA TYR A 92 -0.46 -1.66 5.57
C TYR A 92 0.14 -1.47 6.97
N LYS A 93 0.70 -0.28 7.23
CA LYS A 93 1.25 0.08 8.54
C LYS A 93 0.18 0.11 9.63
N ALA A 94 -0.98 0.70 9.35
CA ALA A 94 -2.12 0.75 10.28
C ALA A 94 -2.61 -0.65 10.66
N GLU A 95 -2.68 -1.55 9.69
CA GLU A 95 -3.09 -2.95 9.89
C GLU A 95 -2.07 -3.74 10.72
N LEU A 96 -0.77 -3.56 10.45
CA LEU A 96 0.29 -4.13 11.29
C LEU A 96 0.17 -3.66 12.74
N MET A 97 -0.02 -2.35 12.96
CA MET A 97 -0.20 -1.79 14.29
C MET A 97 -1.46 -2.33 14.98
N ARG A 98 -2.57 -2.49 14.24
CA ARG A 98 -3.80 -3.07 14.77
C ARG A 98 -3.58 -4.49 15.28
N LYS A 99 -2.98 -5.37 14.47
CA LYS A 99 -2.74 -6.77 14.86
C LYS A 99 -1.86 -6.90 16.10
N VAL A 100 -0.80 -6.10 16.18
CA VAL A 100 0.07 -6.08 17.37
C VAL A 100 -0.72 -5.68 18.62
N LYS A 101 -1.55 -4.64 18.52
CA LYS A 101 -2.38 -4.16 19.64
C LYS A 101 -3.50 -5.14 20.03
N GLU A 102 -4.13 -5.81 19.08
CA GLU A 102 -5.15 -6.82 19.36
C GLU A 102 -4.59 -8.00 20.15
N ASN A 103 -3.37 -8.46 19.80
CA ASN A 103 -2.70 -9.53 20.53
C ASN A 103 -2.32 -9.13 21.96
N GLU A 104 -1.91 -7.88 22.20
CA GLU A 104 -1.65 -7.39 23.57
C GLU A 104 -2.88 -7.42 24.47
N ASN A 105 -4.08 -7.30 23.87
CA ASN A 105 -5.35 -7.29 24.60
C ASN A 105 -6.03 -8.67 24.66
N ALA A 106 -5.48 -9.68 23.98
CA ALA A 106 -6.02 -11.04 24.00
C ALA A 106 -5.84 -11.65 25.40
N LYS A 107 -6.93 -12.20 25.96
CA LYS A 107 -6.89 -12.94 27.22
C LYS A 107 -6.56 -14.40 26.95
N ASP A 108 -5.81 -15.01 27.86
CA ASP A 108 -5.55 -16.45 27.81
C ASP A 108 -6.86 -17.23 28.08
N ASP A 109 -7.33 -17.96 27.07
CA ASP A 109 -8.44 -18.91 27.19
C ASP A 109 -7.88 -20.29 27.52
N ASP A 110 -8.05 -20.71 28.78
CA ASP A 110 -7.59 -22.00 29.31
C ASP A 110 -8.69 -23.07 29.19
N GLY A 111 -9.15 -23.28 27.95
CA GLY A 111 -10.07 -24.36 27.61
C GLY A 111 -9.44 -25.76 27.72
N PRO A 112 -10.26 -26.83 27.70
CA PRO A 112 -9.82 -28.20 27.98
C PRO A 112 -8.86 -28.83 26.94
N ASP A 113 -8.74 -28.26 25.74
CA ASP A 113 -7.77 -28.71 24.72
C ASP A 113 -6.51 -27.82 24.71
N TRP A 114 -5.62 -28.08 25.66
CA TRP A 114 -4.39 -27.31 25.85
C TRP A 114 -3.36 -27.50 24.72
N PHE A 115 -3.39 -28.63 24.00
CA PHE A 115 -2.40 -28.94 22.96
C PHE A 115 -2.69 -28.15 21.67
N SER A 116 -3.93 -28.21 21.17
CA SER A 116 -4.33 -27.43 19.99
C SER A 116 -4.27 -25.92 20.27
N ALA A 117 -4.63 -25.50 21.50
CA ALA A 117 -4.46 -24.13 21.94
C ALA A 117 -2.99 -23.70 21.94
N ALA A 118 -2.07 -24.55 22.39
CA ALA A 118 -0.63 -24.26 22.38
C ALA A 118 -0.07 -24.12 20.96
N THR A 119 -0.45 -24.99 20.02
CA THR A 119 -0.02 -24.89 18.61
C THR A 119 -0.51 -23.57 17.99
N LYS A 120 -1.79 -23.24 18.18
CA LYS A 120 -2.38 -21.99 17.67
C LYS A 120 -1.70 -20.75 18.26
N ARG A 121 -1.45 -20.74 19.59
CA ARG A 121 -0.73 -19.65 20.28
C ARG A 121 0.69 -19.46 19.74
N LEU A 122 1.38 -20.55 19.34
CA LEU A 122 2.72 -20.45 18.76
C LEU A 122 2.68 -19.80 17.37
N GLU A 123 1.74 -20.21 16.52
CA GLU A 123 1.55 -19.63 15.19
C GLU A 123 1.17 -18.14 15.27
N GLU A 124 0.23 -17.78 16.16
CA GLU A 124 -0.17 -16.40 16.40
C GLU A 124 0.99 -15.55 16.90
N LYS A 125 1.76 -16.03 17.88
CA LYS A 125 2.96 -15.34 18.37
C LYS A 125 3.99 -15.13 17.27
N GLU A 126 4.21 -16.12 16.40
CA GLU A 126 5.13 -16.00 15.28
C GLU A 126 4.64 -14.98 14.23
N GLU A 127 3.35 -14.95 13.93
CA GLU A 127 2.77 -13.94 13.02
C GLU A 127 2.85 -12.52 13.63
N ILE A 128 2.60 -12.38 14.93
CA ILE A 128 2.76 -11.10 15.64
C ILE A 128 4.23 -10.66 15.65
N ARG A 129 5.16 -11.58 15.88
CA ARG A 129 6.60 -11.31 15.81
C ARG A 129 7.00 -10.80 14.42
N LYS A 130 6.49 -11.43 13.35
CA LYS A 130 6.70 -10.97 11.97
C LYS A 130 6.11 -9.56 11.77
N CYS A 131 4.92 -9.30 12.29
CA CYS A 131 4.29 -7.97 12.20
C CYS A 131 5.12 -6.89 12.91
N GLN A 132 5.63 -7.18 14.11
CA GLN A 132 6.50 -6.28 14.86
C GLN A 132 7.80 -5.98 14.10
N LEU A 133 8.44 -7.00 13.50
CA LEU A 133 9.65 -6.81 12.70
C LEU A 133 9.38 -5.95 11.45
N ALA A 134 8.25 -6.18 10.77
CA ALA A 134 7.85 -5.38 9.63
C ALA A 134 7.63 -3.91 10.03
N LEU A 135 6.98 -3.67 11.17
CA LEU A 135 6.76 -2.32 11.70
C LEU A 135 8.09 -1.60 12.01
N GLN A 136 9.04 -2.29 12.65
CA GLN A 136 10.37 -1.74 12.94
C GLN A 136 11.13 -1.35 11.67
N GLU A 137 11.07 -2.17 10.61
CA GLU A 137 11.72 -1.84 9.34
C GLU A 137 11.04 -0.63 8.66
N LEU A 138 9.70 -0.54 8.70
CA LEU A 138 8.99 0.64 8.20
C LEU A 138 9.41 1.91 8.94
N GLU A 139 9.48 1.89 10.27
CA GLU A 139 9.93 3.04 11.07
C GLU A 139 11.37 3.45 10.73
N LYS A 140 12.26 2.48 10.49
CA LYS A 140 13.63 2.74 10.05
C LYS A 140 13.66 3.42 8.68
N GLN A 141 12.81 3.00 7.76
CA GLN A 141 12.68 3.63 6.45
C GLN A 141 12.14 5.06 6.56
N GLU A 142 11.13 5.28 7.39
CA GLU A 142 10.59 6.62 7.65
C GLU A 142 11.66 7.56 8.23
N LYS A 143 12.45 7.11 9.21
CA LYS A 143 13.57 7.88 9.75
C LYS A 143 14.60 8.25 8.69
N LYS A 144 14.92 7.32 7.77
CA LYS A 144 15.83 7.61 6.64
C LYS A 144 15.24 8.68 5.71
N VAL A 145 13.96 8.56 5.36
CA VAL A 145 13.27 9.54 4.52
C VAL A 145 13.24 10.91 5.20
N GLN A 146 13.00 10.95 6.51
CA GLN A 146 12.99 12.17 7.29
C GLN A 146 14.38 12.85 7.31
N ALA A 147 15.44 12.08 7.55
CA ALA A 147 16.81 12.60 7.49
C ALA A 147 17.16 13.17 6.10
N LEU A 148 16.68 12.55 5.02
CA LEU A 148 16.86 13.09 3.66
C LEU A 148 16.09 14.39 3.43
N LYS A 149 14.86 14.49 3.96
CA LYS A 149 14.05 15.72 3.89
C LYS A 149 14.73 16.87 4.62
N GLU A 150 15.28 16.62 5.81
CA GLU A 150 16.03 17.60 6.60
C GLU A 150 17.29 18.08 5.87
N ARG A 151 18.08 17.15 5.32
CA ARG A 151 19.24 17.49 4.49
C ARG A 151 18.88 18.38 3.30
N ARG A 152 17.80 18.04 2.60
CA ARG A 152 17.30 18.84 1.48
C ARG A 152 16.86 20.23 1.93
N HIS A 153 16.21 20.35 3.08
CA HIS A 153 15.79 21.64 3.64
C HIS A 153 17.00 22.54 3.92
N VAL A 154 18.04 22.00 4.57
CA VAL A 154 19.30 22.72 4.81
C VAL A 154 19.93 23.20 3.51
N ILE A 155 20.00 22.33 2.49
CA ILE A 155 20.56 22.71 1.18
C ILE A 155 19.79 23.86 0.54
N LYS A 156 18.45 23.81 0.54
CA LYS A 156 17.63 24.89 -0.05
C LYS A 156 17.81 26.23 0.66
N VAL A 157 17.90 26.20 2.00
CA VAL A 157 18.19 27.41 2.80
C VAL A 157 19.58 27.96 2.48
N CYS A 158 20.60 27.10 2.38
CA CYS A 158 21.95 27.52 2.00
C CYS A 158 22.06 28.05 0.56
N ALA A 159 21.20 27.58 -0.35
CA ALA A 159 21.16 28.02 -1.74
C ALA A 159 20.36 29.33 -1.96
N GLY A 160 19.69 29.85 -0.93
CA GLY A 160 18.87 31.07 -1.04
C GLY A 160 17.59 30.89 -1.87
N GLU A 161 17.11 29.65 -2.03
CA GLU A 161 15.91 29.31 -2.82
C GLU A 161 14.60 29.36 -1.99
N LEU A 162 14.68 29.85 -0.76
CA LEU A 162 13.59 29.97 0.22
C LEU A 162 13.63 31.34 0.90
#